data_AF-A0A9Q3IID3-F1
#
_entry.id   AF-A0A9Q3IID3-F1
#
_cell.length_a   1.000
_cell.length_b   1.000
_cell.length_c   1.000
_cell.angle_alpha   90.00
_cell.angle_beta   90.00
_cell.angle_gamma   90.00
#
_symmetry.space_group_name_H-M   'P 1'
#
loop_
_entity.id
_entity.type
_entity.pdbx_description
1 polymer ?
#
loop_
_entity_poly.entity_id
_entity_poly.type
_entity_poly.pdbx_seq_one_letter_code
_entity_poly.pdbx_strand_id
1 'polypeptide(L)'
;MEELLNELREGQFSTTLTSKQKLSLMKMLRKKRTPFAISEEPLGKIRGHDIELYLDVERPHPPILRRPPYPASLKNWKEIENISMNS
;
A
#
# COMPACT_ATOMS: atom_id res chain seq x y z
N MET A 1 7.38 -27.65 -2.96
CA MET A 1 8.76 -27.19 -2.67
C MET A 1 9.34 -26.42 -3.84
N GLU A 2 9.12 -26.85 -5.09
CA GLU A 2 9.56 -26.12 -6.29
C GLU A 2 8.97 -24.72 -6.45
N GLU A 3 7.69 -24.53 -6.13
CA GLU A 3 7.02 -23.22 -6.21
C GLU A 3 7.70 -22.16 -5.32
N LEU A 4 8.01 -22.52 -4.07
CA LEU A 4 8.75 -21.67 -3.12
C LEU A 4 10.18 -21.37 -3.58
N LEU A 5 10.80 -22.30 -4.30
CA LEU A 5 12.14 -22.13 -4.87
C LEU A 5 12.13 -21.17 -6.06
N ASN A 6 11.04 -21.16 -6.84
CA ASN A 6 10.84 -20.21 -7.92
C ASN A 6 10.58 -18.79 -7.37
N GLU A 7 9.72 -18.67 -6.35
CA GLU A 7 9.48 -17.40 -5.64
C GLU A 7 10.77 -16.83 -5.00
N LEU A 8 11.65 -17.69 -4.48
CA LEU A 8 12.96 -17.29 -3.95
C LEU A 8 13.91 -16.69 -5.01
N ARG A 9 13.71 -17.03 -6.30
CA ARG A 9 14.50 -16.45 -7.40
C ARG A 9 14.02 -15.06 -7.79
N GLU A 10 12.72 -14.81 -7.67
CA GLU A 10 12.10 -13.52 -7.98
C GLU A 10 12.22 -12.51 -6.83
N GLY A 11 12.30 -13.00 -5.58
CA GLY A 11 12.43 -12.16 -4.40
C GLY A 11 13.82 -11.56 -4.20
N GLN A 12 13.89 -10.25 -3.91
CA GLN A 12 15.12 -9.63 -3.43
C GLN A 12 15.28 -9.84 -1.93
N PHE A 13 16.36 -10.52 -1.53
CA PHE A 13 16.73 -10.75 -0.14
C PHE A 13 18.08 -10.12 0.16
N SER A 14 18.28 -9.69 1.40
CA SER A 14 19.60 -9.26 1.88
C SER A 14 20.67 -10.31 1.57
N THR A 15 21.85 -9.82 1.16
CA THR A 15 23.04 -10.65 0.88
C THR A 15 23.61 -11.29 2.14
N THR A 16 23.26 -10.79 3.33
CA THR A 16 23.72 -11.32 4.62
C THR A 16 22.99 -12.59 5.05
N LEU A 17 21.89 -12.96 4.39
CA LEU A 17 21.08 -14.12 4.75
C LEU A 17 21.56 -15.39 4.06
N THR A 18 21.72 -16.46 4.83
CA THR A 18 21.97 -17.80 4.31
C THR A 18 20.74 -18.38 3.61
N SER A 19 20.93 -19.33 2.69
CA SER A 19 19.82 -19.99 1.97
C SER A 19 18.79 -20.62 2.90
N LYS A 20 19.21 -21.16 4.05
CA LYS A 20 18.33 -21.75 5.06
C LYS A 20 17.47 -20.69 5.75
N GLN A 21 18.04 -19.51 6.06
CA GLN A 21 17.31 -18.39 6.64
C GLN A 21 16.32 -17.79 5.64
N LYS A 22 16.71 -17.63 4.37
CA LYS A 22 15.79 -17.17 3.31
C LYS A 22 14.58 -18.09 3.19
N LEU A 23 14.80 -19.41 3.16
CA LEU A 23 13.73 -20.40 3.08
C LEU A 23 12.82 -20.36 4.33
N SER A 24 13.39 -20.17 5.52
CA SER A 24 12.63 -20.04 6.77
C SER A 24 11.80 -18.76 6.81
N LEU A 25 12.38 -17.63 6.39
CA LEU A 25 11.68 -16.35 6.26
C LEU A 25 10.52 -16.47 5.29
N MET A 26 10.73 -17.13 4.15
CA MET A 26 9.69 -17.25 3.13
C MET A 26 8.50 -18.10 3.57
N LYS A 27 8.77 -19.19 4.29
CA LYS A 27 7.71 -19.97 4.96
C LYS A 27 6.93 -19.12 5.96
N MET A 28 7.61 -18.27 6.73
CA MET A 28 6.97 -17.40 7.71
C MET A 28 6.08 -16.35 7.05
N LEU A 29 6.58 -15.65 6.03
CA LEU A 29 5.85 -14.64 5.29
C LEU A 29 4.62 -15.22 4.59
N ARG A 30 4.74 -16.40 3.97
CA ARG A 30 3.61 -17.11 3.34
C ARG A 30 2.56 -17.54 4.37
N LYS A 31 2.99 -18.02 5.55
CA LYS A 31 2.08 -18.34 6.67
C LYS A 31 1.37 -17.10 7.21
N LYS A 32 2.03 -15.95 7.17
CA LYS A 32 1.51 -14.66 7.63
C LYS A 32 1.16 -13.77 6.45
N ARG A 33 0.58 -14.30 5.36
CA ARG A 33 0.27 -13.51 4.15
C ARG A 33 -0.89 -12.53 4.34
N THR A 34 -1.88 -12.90 5.14
CA THR A 34 -3.13 -12.13 5.35
C THR A 34 -3.02 -10.71 5.94
N PRO A 35 -2.03 -10.35 6.77
CA PRO A 35 -1.81 -8.98 7.22
C PRO A 35 -0.94 -8.14 6.25
N PHE A 36 -0.34 -8.75 5.21
CA PHE A 36 0.44 -7.99 4.23
C PHE A 36 -0.47 -7.55 3.08
N ALA A 37 -0.35 -6.27 2.72
CA ALA A 37 -0.93 -5.76 1.50
C ALA A 37 -0.27 -6.45 0.30
N ILE A 38 -1.06 -7.10 -0.54
CA ILE A 38 -0.63 -7.60 -1.84
C ILE A 38 -1.42 -6.88 -2.93
N SER A 39 -0.93 -6.87 -4.17
CA SER A 39 -1.60 -6.18 -5.27
C SER A 39 -3.08 -6.58 -5.43
N GLU A 40 -3.40 -7.85 -5.13
CA GLU A 40 -4.77 -8.42 -5.20
C GLU A 40 -5.63 -8.12 -3.94
N GLU A 41 -4.98 -7.77 -2.82
CA GLU A 41 -5.58 -7.51 -1.51
C GLU A 41 -4.96 -6.24 -0.91
N PRO A 42 -5.41 -5.05 -1.36
CA PRO A 42 -4.92 -3.78 -0.83
C PRO A 42 -5.31 -3.62 0.64
N LEU A 43 -4.56 -2.79 1.38
CA LEU A 43 -4.77 -2.52 2.81
C LEU A 43 -6.22 -2.18 3.19
N GLY A 44 -6.99 -1.59 2.27
CA GLY A 44 -8.41 -1.29 2.46
C GLY A 44 -9.33 -2.50 2.66
N LYS A 45 -8.87 -3.74 2.43
CA LYS A 45 -9.62 -4.96 2.77
C LYS A 45 -9.50 -5.36 4.26
N ILE A 46 -8.62 -4.71 5.03
CA ILE A 46 -8.44 -4.97 6.46
C ILE A 46 -9.62 -4.35 7.23
N ARG A 47 -10.57 -5.18 7.68
CA ARG A 47 -11.73 -4.75 8.47
C ARG A 47 -11.29 -4.26 9.85
N GLY A 48 -11.80 -3.11 10.30
CA GLY A 48 -11.58 -2.58 11.65
C GLY A 48 -10.50 -1.52 11.79
N HIS A 49 -9.93 -1.03 10.69
CA HIS A 49 -9.05 0.15 10.67
C HIS A 49 -9.76 1.38 10.09
N ASP A 50 -11.03 1.55 10.43
CA ASP A 50 -11.81 2.72 10.04
C ASP A 50 -11.39 3.92 10.91
N ILE A 51 -11.17 5.07 10.27
CA ILE A 51 -10.81 6.31 10.96
C ILE A 51 -12.08 7.17 11.02
N GLU A 52 -12.57 7.44 12.23
CA GLU A 52 -13.61 8.44 12.44
C GLU A 52 -12.97 9.83 12.52
N LEU A 53 -13.24 10.66 11.52
CA LEU A 53 -12.78 12.04 11.45
C LEU A 53 -13.92 12.97 11.85
N TYR A 54 -13.81 13.62 13.01
CA TYR A 54 -14.73 14.66 13.45
C TYR A 54 -14.12 16.04 13.17
N LEU A 55 -14.86 16.90 12.49
CA LEU A 55 -14.50 18.30 12.33
C LEU A 55 -15.12 19.08 13.48
N ASP A 56 -14.29 19.58 14.40
CA ASP A 56 -14.72 20.53 15.42
C ASP A 56 -14.94 21.91 14.77
N VAL A 57 -16.12 22.08 14.16
CA VAL A 57 -16.53 23.36 13.58
C VAL A 57 -17.81 23.84 14.24
N GLU A 58 -17.73 24.98 14.92
CA GLU A 58 -18.89 25.68 15.47
C GLU A 58 -19.57 26.54 14.37
N ARG A 59 -20.90 26.70 14.47
CA ARG A 59 -21.70 27.50 13.53
C ARG A 59 -21.28 28.99 13.59
N PRO A 60 -21.39 29.79 12.50
CA PRO A 60 -22.21 29.55 11.30
C PRO A 60 -21.38 29.38 10.01
N HIS A 61 -20.34 28.55 10.01
CA HIS A 61 -19.58 28.30 8.78
C HIS A 61 -19.35 26.81 8.58
N PRO A 62 -19.65 26.24 7.39
CA PRO A 62 -18.79 25.17 6.93
C PRO A 62 -17.38 25.77 6.72
N PRO A 63 -16.29 25.09 7.10
CA PRO A 63 -14.97 25.49 6.65
C PRO A 63 -15.02 25.52 5.11
N ILE A 64 -14.77 26.69 4.51
CA ILE A 64 -14.75 26.87 3.07
C ILE A 64 -13.74 25.89 2.47
N LEU A 65 -14.22 24.78 1.95
CA LEU A 65 -13.49 23.95 1.01
C LEU A 65 -13.94 24.36 -0.37
N ARG A 66 -13.08 25.10 -1.07
CA ARG A 66 -12.83 25.07 -2.53
C ARG A 66 -12.25 26.41 -2.97
N ARG A 67 -10.98 26.66 -2.65
CA ARG A 67 -10.13 27.22 -3.71
C ARG A 67 -9.99 26.10 -4.74
N PRO A 68 -10.07 26.37 -6.05
CA PRO A 68 -9.70 25.37 -7.03
C PRO A 68 -8.30 24.86 -6.64
N PRO A 69 -8.03 23.55 -6.77
CA PRO A 69 -6.68 23.05 -6.55
C PRO A 69 -5.72 23.93 -7.34
N TYR A 70 -4.63 24.35 -6.71
CA TYR A 70 -3.61 25.11 -7.42
C TYR A 70 -3.27 24.37 -8.72
N PRO A 71 -3.14 25.08 -9.85
CA PRO A 71 -2.86 24.43 -11.12
C PRO A 71 -1.60 23.58 -10.95
N ALA A 72 -1.78 22.26 -10.97
CA ALA A 72 -0.66 21.37 -10.89
C ALA A 72 0.19 21.52 -12.16
N SER A 73 1.49 21.29 -12.04
CA SER A 73 2.36 21.24 -13.22
C SER A 73 1.91 20.12 -14.16
N LEU A 74 2.17 20.25 -15.47
CA LEU A 74 1.85 19.20 -16.46
C LEU A 74 2.45 17.83 -16.07
N LYS A 75 3.61 17.84 -15.41
CA LYS A 75 4.23 16.62 -14.87
C LYS A 75 3.39 16.00 -13.75
N ASN A 76 2.95 16.81 -12.78
CA ASN A 76 2.07 16.33 -11.70
C ASN A 76 0.74 15.80 -12.24
N TRP A 77 0.13 16.45 -13.24
CA TRP A 77 -1.12 15.97 -13.82
C TRP A 77 -0.99 14.57 -14.42
N LYS A 78 0.06 14.33 -15.21
CA LYS A 78 0.33 13.01 -15.79
C LYS A 78 0.56 11.94 -14.73
N GLU A 79 1.26 12.29 -13.65
CA GLU A 79 1.51 11.37 -12.53
C GLU A 79 0.20 11.02 -11.81
N ILE A 80 -0.64 12.02 -11.50
CA ILE A 80 -1.94 11.84 -10.83
C ILE A 80 -2.89 11.02 -11.72
N GLU A 81 -2.92 11.30 -13.01
CA GLU A 81 -3.75 10.57 -13.98
C GLU A 81 -3.29 9.12 -14.13
N ASN A 82 -1.98 8.87 -14.20
CA ASN A 82 -1.44 7.51 -14.20
C ASN A 82 -1.77 6.75 -12.91
N ILE A 83 -1.76 7.40 -11.76
CA ILE A 83 -2.15 6.77 -10.49
C ILE A 83 -3.64 6.43 -10.52
N SER A 84 -4.50 7.35 -10.99
CA SER A 84 -5.95 7.14 -11.05
C SER A 84 -6.40 6.07 -12.05
N MET A 85 -5.68 5.87 -13.17
CA MET A 85 -6.02 4.84 -14.15
C MET A 85 -5.51 3.43 -13.76
N ASN A 86 -4.56 3.34 -12.83
CA ASN A 86 -3.97 2.08 -12.37
C ASN A 86 -4.42 1.66 -10.96
N SER A 87 -5.34 2.41 -10.34
CA SER A 87 -5.95 2.11 -9.03
C SER A 87 -7.30 1.43 -9.21
#